data_AF-A0AAJ2G2J9-F1
#
_entry.id   AF-A0AAJ2G2J9-F1
#
_cell.length_a   1.000
_cell.length_b   1.000
_cell.length_c   1.000
_cell.angle_alpha   90.00
_cell.angle_beta   90.00
_cell.angle_gamma   90.00
#
_symmetry.space_group_name_H-M   'P 1'
#
loop_
_entity.id
_entity.type
_entity.pdbx_description
1 polymer ?
#
loop_
_entity_poly.entity_id
_entity_poly.type
_entity_poly.pdbx_seq_one_letter_code
_entity_poly.pdbx_strand_id
1 'polypeptide(L)'
;MRSMKRLALGLVLLGCSGSAMAGIWSNALPPERFRGAGTAVVQIVPAWAVSAHCGVTPPAGWEIQACAKHSRPLRTVILPDPCPFAEAGEDFARRACHEFAHVRGWSAQHPD
;
A
#
# COMPACT_ATOMS: atom_id res chain seq x y z
N MET A 1 -22.00 49.08 -38.13
CA MET A 1 -20.65 49.21 -38.71
C MET A 1 -19.63 48.58 -37.77
N ARG A 2 -18.90 47.55 -38.25
CA ARG A 2 -17.62 46.94 -37.78
C ARG A 2 -17.44 46.75 -36.25
N SER A 3 -17.64 45.55 -35.69
CA SER A 3 -16.74 44.38 -35.71
C SER A 3 -15.28 44.72 -35.36
N MET A 4 -14.87 44.47 -34.12
CA MET A 4 -13.46 44.26 -33.75
C MET A 4 -13.26 42.80 -33.31
N LYS A 5 -12.20 42.24 -33.87
CA LYS A 5 -11.83 40.83 -33.94
C LYS A 5 -10.63 40.60 -33.01
N ARG A 6 -10.66 39.45 -32.31
CA ARG A 6 -9.50 38.59 -31.92
C ARG A 6 -8.51 39.25 -30.93
N LEU A 7 -7.72 38.56 -30.11
CA LEU A 7 -7.17 37.21 -30.11
C LEU A 7 -7.05 36.72 -28.66
N ALA A 8 -7.39 35.46 -28.43
CA ALA A 8 -6.91 34.68 -27.29
C ALA A 8 -5.46 34.26 -27.55
N LEU A 9 -4.60 34.29 -26.53
CA LEU A 9 -3.59 33.24 -26.25
C LEU A 9 -2.86 33.58 -24.95
N GLY A 10 -2.97 32.73 -23.94
CA GLY A 10 -2.27 32.88 -22.67
C GLY A 10 -2.05 31.54 -22.00
N LEU A 11 -1.24 30.70 -22.66
CA LEU A 11 -0.47 29.57 -22.16
C LEU A 11 -0.90 28.97 -20.80
N VAL A 12 -1.74 27.93 -20.83
CA VAL A 12 -1.93 27.03 -19.69
C VAL A 12 -0.66 26.19 -19.55
N LEU A 13 0.22 26.55 -18.63
CA LEU A 13 1.31 25.69 -18.19
C LEU A 13 0.70 24.49 -17.47
N LEU A 14 0.45 23.42 -18.23
CA LEU A 14 0.17 22.10 -17.68
C LEU A 14 1.46 21.60 -17.02
N GLY A 15 1.66 21.99 -15.77
CA GLY A 15 2.66 21.38 -14.90
C GLY A 15 2.25 19.93 -14.69
N CYS A 16 2.86 19.01 -15.44
CA CYS A 16 2.94 17.61 -15.02
C CYS A 16 3.74 17.59 -13.72
N SER A 17 3.06 17.79 -12.60
CA SER A 17 3.60 17.50 -11.27
C SER A 17 3.95 16.02 -11.28
N GLY A 18 5.23 15.71 -11.49
CA GLY A 18 5.76 14.38 -11.27
C GLY A 18 5.41 13.99 -9.85
N SER A 19 4.50 13.04 -9.71
CA SER A 19 4.13 12.48 -8.42
C SER A 19 5.41 12.00 -7.76
N ALA A 20 5.75 12.60 -6.63
CA ALA A 20 6.81 12.12 -5.77
C ALA A 20 6.57 10.62 -5.54
N MET A 21 7.58 9.80 -5.88
CA MET A 21 7.62 8.37 -5.54
C MET A 21 7.65 8.25 -4.02
N ALA A 22 6.46 8.27 -3.42
CA ALA A 22 6.26 8.19 -1.99
C ALA A 22 6.51 6.75 -1.54
N GLY A 23 7.74 6.49 -1.12
CA GLY A 23 8.11 5.46 -0.15
C GLY A 23 7.90 4.00 -0.56
N ILE A 24 9.01 3.26 -0.63
CA ILE A 24 9.12 1.80 -0.76
C ILE A 24 8.36 1.04 0.36
N TRP A 25 7.83 1.76 1.35
CA TRP A 25 7.14 1.24 2.53
C TRP A 25 5.93 2.15 2.80
N SER A 26 4.72 1.58 2.75
CA SER A 26 3.47 2.34 2.87
C SER A 26 2.37 1.43 3.42
N ASN A 27 1.34 2.00 4.04
CA ASN A 27 0.09 1.30 4.36
C ASN A 27 -1.06 1.74 3.43
N ALA A 28 -0.72 2.31 2.27
CA ALA A 28 -1.69 2.78 1.29
C ALA A 28 -2.67 1.67 0.88
N LEU A 29 -3.90 2.06 0.59
CA LEU A 29 -4.86 1.12 0.02
C LEU A 29 -4.39 0.69 -1.37
N PRO A 30 -4.51 -0.61 -1.72
CA PRO A 30 -4.10 -1.12 -3.01
C PRO A 30 -5.00 -0.60 -4.14
N PRO A 31 -4.50 -0.52 -5.40
CA PRO A 31 -5.32 -0.31 -6.59
C PRO A 31 -6.45 -1.35 -6.71
N GLU A 32 -7.59 -0.98 -7.30
CA GLU A 32 -8.78 -1.84 -7.36
C GLU A 32 -8.54 -3.19 -8.04
N ARG A 33 -7.66 -3.25 -9.06
CA ARG A 33 -7.28 -4.52 -9.73
C ARG A 33 -6.61 -5.53 -8.80
N PHE A 34 -6.00 -5.04 -7.71
CA PHE A 34 -5.50 -5.84 -6.61
C PHE A 34 -6.45 -5.75 -5.42
N ARG A 35 -7.77 -5.72 -5.62
CA ARG A 35 -8.81 -5.98 -4.60
C ARG A 35 -9.70 -7.17 -5.03
N GLY A 36 -10.36 -7.83 -4.09
CA GLY A 36 -11.18 -9.02 -4.37
C GLY A 36 -10.62 -10.34 -3.82
N ALA A 37 -11.19 -11.44 -4.31
CA ALA A 37 -11.02 -12.79 -3.74
C ALA A 37 -9.59 -13.34 -3.92
N GLY A 38 -9.17 -14.14 -2.94
CA GLY A 38 -7.89 -14.85 -2.94
C GLY A 38 -7.73 -15.71 -1.69
N THR A 39 -6.67 -16.52 -1.65
CA THR A 39 -6.38 -17.37 -0.50
C THR A 39 -4.91 -17.21 -0.09
N ALA A 40 -4.68 -17.07 1.20
CA ALA A 40 -3.37 -17.11 1.84
C ALA A 40 -3.50 -17.71 3.23
N VAL A 41 -2.41 -18.28 3.72
CA VAL A 41 -2.28 -18.64 5.14
C VAL A 41 -2.06 -17.36 5.92
N VAL A 42 -2.85 -17.12 6.96
CA VAL A 42 -2.65 -15.98 7.86
C VAL A 42 -1.94 -16.47 9.11
N GLN A 43 -0.84 -15.81 9.46
CA GLN A 43 -0.19 -15.98 10.76
C GLN A 43 -0.41 -14.72 11.58
N ILE A 44 -1.13 -14.88 12.69
CA ILE A 44 -1.31 -13.82 13.69
C ILE A 44 -0.20 -13.96 14.74
N VAL A 45 0.52 -12.87 15.00
CA VAL A 45 1.61 -12.82 15.97
C VAL A 45 1.50 -11.58 16.86
N PRO A 46 2.12 -11.56 18.06
CA PRO A 46 2.25 -10.32 18.81
C PRO A 46 2.91 -9.22 17.97
N ALA A 47 2.48 -7.95 18.13
CA ALA A 47 2.95 -6.84 17.31
C ALA A 47 4.50 -6.73 17.27
N TRP A 48 5.16 -6.92 18.42
CA TRP A 48 6.62 -6.88 18.52
C TRP A 48 7.34 -8.00 17.73
N ALA A 49 6.65 -9.08 17.40
CA ALA A 49 7.21 -10.22 16.67
C ALA A 49 7.06 -10.10 15.14
N VAL A 50 6.26 -9.16 14.65
CA VAL A 50 5.95 -9.03 13.21
C VAL A 50 7.23 -8.91 12.37
N SER A 51 8.13 -7.98 12.71
CA SER A 51 9.37 -7.77 11.95
C SER A 51 10.24 -9.03 11.87
N ALA A 52 10.38 -9.77 12.98
CA ALA A 52 11.14 -11.02 13.01
C ALA A 52 10.49 -12.09 12.12
N HIS A 53 9.17 -12.21 12.16
CA HIS A 53 8.42 -13.12 11.30
C HIS A 53 8.42 -12.70 9.83
N CYS A 54 8.57 -11.42 9.52
CA CYS A 54 8.72 -10.91 8.17
C CYS A 54 10.11 -11.20 7.59
N GLY A 55 11.15 -11.29 8.43
CA GLY A 55 12.50 -11.69 8.01
C GLY A 55 13.17 -10.66 7.09
N VAL A 56 12.75 -9.40 7.17
CA VAL A 56 13.37 -8.28 6.47
C VAL A 56 13.71 -7.19 7.49
N THR A 57 14.84 -6.52 7.29
CA THR A 57 15.26 -5.40 8.14
C THR A 57 14.74 -4.10 7.51
N PRO A 58 13.84 -3.36 8.19
CA PRO A 58 13.38 -2.09 7.65
C PRO A 58 14.50 -1.04 7.71
N PRO A 59 14.41 0.04 6.91
CA PRO A 59 15.31 1.18 7.05
C PRO A 59 15.31 1.75 8.48
N ALA A 60 16.38 2.43 8.89
CA ALA A 60 16.46 3.04 10.20
C ALA A 60 15.28 4.02 10.44
N GLY A 61 14.61 3.88 11.58
CA GLY A 61 13.43 4.68 11.95
C GLY A 61 12.09 4.16 11.42
N TRP A 62 12.08 3.01 10.73
CA TRP A 62 10.86 2.37 10.23
C TRP A 62 10.53 1.09 11.03
N GLU A 63 9.24 0.79 11.14
CA GLU A 63 8.73 -0.43 11.76
C GLU A 63 7.90 -1.21 10.75
N ILE A 64 8.14 -2.53 10.65
CA ILE A 64 7.30 -3.42 9.85
C ILE A 64 6.12 -3.83 10.71
N GLN A 65 4.93 -3.43 10.26
CA GLN A 65 3.70 -3.64 11.00
C GLN A 65 2.83 -4.77 10.42
N ALA A 66 3.14 -5.25 9.22
CA ALA A 66 2.61 -6.44 8.58
C ALA A 66 3.50 -6.80 7.36
N CYS A 67 3.35 -8.00 6.81
CA CYS A 67 3.95 -8.33 5.52
C CYS A 67 3.27 -9.53 4.83
N ALA A 68 3.41 -9.60 3.51
CA ALA A 68 3.14 -10.80 2.73
C ALA A 68 4.43 -11.51 2.30
N LYS A 69 4.44 -12.83 2.44
CA LYS A 69 5.52 -13.73 1.99
C LYS A 69 5.06 -14.63 0.86
N HIS A 70 5.94 -14.79 -0.12
CA HIS A 70 5.76 -15.68 -1.26
C HIS A 70 6.66 -16.91 -1.11
N SER A 71 6.24 -17.88 -0.30
CA SER A 71 6.97 -19.14 -0.10
C SER A 71 6.23 -20.28 -0.80
N ARG A 72 6.49 -20.50 -2.09
CA ARG A 72 5.80 -21.55 -2.87
C ARG A 72 5.83 -22.90 -2.13
N PRO A 73 4.70 -23.62 -2.01
CA PRO A 73 3.41 -23.38 -2.68
C PRO A 73 2.46 -22.41 -1.95
N LEU A 74 2.81 -21.92 -0.76
CA LEU A 74 1.92 -21.15 0.09
C LEU A 74 2.21 -19.64 0.00
N ARG A 75 1.15 -18.84 -0.03
CA ARG A 75 1.24 -17.41 0.21
C ARG A 75 0.88 -17.20 1.67
N THR A 76 1.72 -16.49 2.40
CA THR A 76 1.53 -16.25 3.83
C THR A 76 1.42 -14.76 4.09
N VAL A 77 0.45 -14.36 4.91
CA VAL A 77 0.29 -12.99 5.38
C VAL A 77 0.55 -12.98 6.89
N ILE A 78 1.51 -12.17 7.32
CA ILE A 78 1.85 -11.98 8.74
C ILE A 78 1.16 -10.71 9.22
N LEU A 79 0.27 -10.83 10.20
CA LEU A 79 -0.45 -9.71 10.80
C LEU A 79 -0.23 -9.68 12.32
N PRO A 80 -0.29 -8.50 12.95
CA PRO A 80 -0.30 -8.41 14.39
C PRO A 80 -1.61 -8.96 14.95
N ASP A 81 -1.61 -9.35 16.23
CA ASP A 81 -2.82 -9.64 17.00
C ASP A 81 -3.85 -8.50 16.82
N PRO A 82 -5.06 -8.78 16.30
CA PRO A 82 -6.07 -7.75 16.08
C PRO A 82 -6.68 -7.21 17.38
N CYS A 83 -6.60 -7.93 18.51
CA CYS A 83 -7.32 -7.57 19.73
C CYS A 83 -6.97 -6.17 20.26
N PRO A 84 -5.69 -5.74 20.33
CA PRO A 84 -5.34 -4.36 20.68
C PRO A 84 -5.86 -3.29 19.71
N PHE A 85 -6.24 -3.67 18.49
CA PHE A 85 -6.75 -2.77 17.46
C PHE A 85 -8.28 -2.78 17.35
N ALA A 86 -8.98 -3.58 18.16
CA ALA A 86 -10.44 -3.73 18.08
C ALA A 86 -11.18 -2.38 18.23
N GLU A 87 -10.63 -1.49 19.07
CA GLU A 87 -11.15 -0.12 19.30
C GLU A 87 -10.47 0.93 18.40
N ALA A 88 -9.40 0.56 17.68
CA ALA A 88 -8.59 1.47 16.88
C ALA A 88 -9.12 1.68 15.45
N GLY A 89 -10.37 1.31 15.19
CA GLY A 89 -11.03 1.50 13.89
C GLY A 89 -10.51 0.57 12.79
N GLU A 90 -10.36 1.10 11.57
CA GLU A 90 -10.08 0.31 10.37
C GLU A 90 -8.60 -0.05 10.17
N ASP A 91 -7.73 0.22 11.14
CA ASP A 91 -6.29 0.04 10.99
C ASP A 91 -5.88 -1.41 10.69
N PHE A 92 -6.48 -2.37 11.39
CA PHE A 92 -6.24 -3.79 11.10
C PHE A 92 -6.73 -4.16 9.70
N ALA A 93 -7.94 -3.75 9.34
CA ALA A 93 -8.53 -4.03 8.03
C ALA A 93 -7.70 -3.41 6.89
N ARG A 94 -7.19 -2.18 7.07
CA ARG A 94 -6.32 -1.49 6.12
C ARG A 94 -5.02 -2.25 5.89
N ARG A 95 -4.37 -2.70 6.97
CA ARG A 95 -3.15 -3.54 6.90
C ARG A 95 -3.40 -4.87 6.21
N ALA A 96 -4.47 -5.57 6.61
CA ALA A 96 -4.84 -6.83 5.97
C ALA A 96 -5.10 -6.64 4.47
N CYS A 97 -5.87 -5.61 4.09
CA CYS A 97 -6.16 -5.27 2.70
C CYS A 97 -4.88 -5.02 1.89
N HIS A 98 -3.93 -4.26 2.47
CA HIS A 98 -2.61 -4.01 1.90
C HIS A 98 -1.83 -5.31 1.64
N GLU A 99 -1.68 -6.17 2.65
CA GLU A 99 -0.90 -7.40 2.49
C GLU A 99 -1.56 -8.42 1.55
N PHE A 100 -2.89 -8.52 1.56
CA PHE A 100 -3.61 -9.39 0.62
C PHE A 100 -3.48 -8.92 -0.83
N ALA A 101 -3.18 -7.65 -1.08
CA ALA A 101 -2.86 -7.19 -2.43
C ALA A 101 -1.47 -7.67 -2.88
N HIS A 102 -0.48 -7.72 -1.98
CA HIS A 102 0.82 -8.32 -2.29
C HIS A 102 0.70 -9.80 -2.65
N VAL A 103 -0.11 -10.55 -1.91
CA VAL A 103 -0.47 -11.94 -2.25
C VAL A 103 -1.02 -12.06 -3.67
N ARG A 104 -1.64 -11.00 -4.22
CA ARG A 104 -2.26 -10.99 -5.55
C ARG A 104 -1.41 -10.31 -6.61
N GLY A 105 -0.13 -10.09 -6.32
CA GLY A 105 0.85 -9.60 -7.28
C GLY A 105 1.06 -8.09 -7.25
N TRP A 106 0.51 -7.37 -6.27
CA TRP A 106 0.90 -5.98 -6.06
C TRP A 106 2.36 -5.94 -5.61
N SER A 107 3.18 -5.11 -6.26
CA SER A 107 4.62 -5.05 -6.00
C SER A 107 4.92 -4.58 -4.57
N ALA A 108 6.08 -4.95 -4.02
CA ALA A 108 6.49 -4.57 -2.66
C ALA A 108 7.25 -3.22 -2.57
N GLN A 109 7.34 -2.45 -3.67
CA GLN A 109 8.24 -1.30 -3.83
C GLN A 109 7.50 0.01 -4.19
N HIS A 110 6.21 0.06 -3.89
CA HIS A 110 5.07 0.69 -4.56
C HIS A 110 5.38 2.03 -5.27
N PRO A 111 5.03 2.17 -6.56
CA PRO A 111 3.61 2.29 -6.95
C PRO A 111 3.17 1.39 -8.12
N ASP A 112 1.83 1.27 -8.19
CA ASP A 112 1.02 0.36 -9.01
C ASP A 112 1.23 -1.15 -8.81
#